data_AF-A0AB39IZD0-F1
#
_entry.id   AF-A0AB39IZD0-F1
#
_cell.length_a   1.000
_cell.length_b   1.000
_cell.length_c   1.000
_cell.angle_alpha   90.00
_cell.angle_beta   90.00
_cell.angle_gamma   90.00
#
_symmetry.space_group_name_H-M   'P 1'
#
loop_
_entity.id
_entity.type
_entity.pdbx_description
1 polymer ?
#
loop_
_entity_poly.entity_id
_entity_poly.type
_entity_poly.pdbx_seq_one_letter_code
_entity_poly.pdbx_strand_id
1 'polypeptide(L)'
;MSRFYHRKPIWVLLVVSALMLVMSACNQSGSSQSGESKWDQIQKKGKIVVATSGTLYPTSYHDTSNGKDQLTGYEVEVVKEAFKRLDVKVEFKEMGYDGMLSAINSGQVDAAANDIDITDDRKDKFAFSTPYKYSYGTAIVRKDDLSGIKTLKDLKGKKAAGAATTIYMDVARKYGAKEVIYDNATNEQYLKDVANGRTDVILNDYYLQTLALAAFPKLNITIHPDLKYMPNEQGFVMKKDNTELQKELNRVLKEMKKDGTMKKISEKFFNHADVSKKIDVDVEDVDISK
;
A
#
# COMPACT_ATOMS: atom_id res chain seq x y z
N MET A 1 24.08 -3.73 94.16
CA MET A 1 24.40 -2.81 93.05
C MET A 1 25.62 -3.36 92.30
N SER A 2 25.46 -3.65 91.01
CA SER A 2 26.49 -3.93 89.98
C SER A 2 27.34 -5.21 90.14
N ARG A 3 27.69 -5.98 89.11
CA ARG A 3 27.22 -6.20 87.72
C ARG A 3 27.94 -7.48 87.23
N PHE A 4 27.25 -8.26 86.40
CA PHE A 4 27.69 -9.47 85.69
C PHE A 4 29.00 -9.31 84.89
N TYR A 5 29.74 -10.41 84.63
CA TYR A 5 29.98 -10.93 83.27
C TYR A 5 30.36 -12.43 83.27
N HIS A 6 29.79 -13.14 82.30
CA HIS A 6 29.71 -14.59 82.16
C HIS A 6 30.78 -15.21 81.25
N ARG A 7 30.99 -16.52 81.46
CA ARG A 7 31.84 -17.48 80.73
C ARG A 7 31.40 -17.71 79.26
N LYS A 8 32.35 -18.18 78.40
CA LYS A 8 32.29 -19.36 77.48
C LYS A 8 33.47 -19.34 76.45
N PRO A 9 33.95 -20.50 75.92
CA PRO A 9 33.22 -21.30 74.93
C PRO A 9 33.16 -22.82 75.20
N ILE A 10 32.05 -23.41 74.77
CA ILE A 10 31.71 -24.83 74.77
C ILE A 10 31.64 -25.27 73.30
N TRP A 11 32.38 -26.34 72.98
CA TRP A 11 32.08 -27.44 72.04
C TRP A 11 31.08 -27.17 70.90
N VAL A 12 31.58 -27.24 69.66
CA VAL A 12 30.76 -27.37 68.44
C VAL A 12 30.74 -28.83 67.99
N LEU A 13 29.62 -29.47 68.29
CA LEU A 13 29.04 -30.71 67.72
C LEU A 13 28.85 -30.54 66.19
N LEU A 14 29.20 -31.45 65.27
CA LEU A 14 28.68 -32.82 65.00
C LEU A 14 27.13 -32.92 64.99
N VAL A 15 26.55 -33.13 63.80
CA VAL A 15 25.18 -33.55 63.44
C VAL A 15 24.47 -32.53 62.54
N VAL A 16 24.53 -32.72 61.20
CA VAL A 16 23.36 -32.78 60.31
C VAL A 16 23.74 -33.65 59.10
N SER A 17 23.13 -34.83 59.05
CA SER A 17 23.22 -35.84 58.01
C SER A 17 22.24 -35.59 56.87
N ALA A 18 22.63 -36.00 55.67
CA ALA A 18 21.83 -36.76 54.71
C ALA A 18 20.41 -36.26 54.36
N LEU A 19 20.26 -35.64 53.19
CA LEU A 19 19.16 -35.90 52.25
C LEU A 19 19.48 -35.21 50.91
N MET A 20 20.00 -35.96 49.93
CA MET A 20 19.92 -35.56 48.51
C MET A 20 20.25 -36.77 47.63
N LEU A 21 19.21 -37.56 47.34
CA LEU A 21 19.18 -38.52 46.25
C LEU A 21 17.82 -38.39 45.56
N VAL A 22 17.88 -38.45 44.23
CA VAL A 22 16.79 -38.57 43.24
C VAL A 22 16.11 -37.27 42.79
N MET A 23 16.50 -36.81 41.60
CA MET A 23 15.57 -36.60 40.47
C MET A 23 16.33 -36.70 39.14
N SER A 24 16.22 -37.85 38.49
CA SER A 24 16.18 -37.92 37.03
C SER A 24 14.81 -37.44 36.60
N ALA A 25 14.73 -36.34 35.86
CA ALA A 25 13.51 -35.97 35.12
C ALA A 25 13.88 -35.16 33.88
N CYS A 26 13.72 -35.84 32.74
CA CYS A 26 13.40 -35.31 31.42
C CYS A 26 14.34 -34.28 30.78
N ASN A 27 15.21 -34.82 29.94
CA ASN A 27 15.72 -34.19 28.72
C ASN A 27 14.53 -33.79 27.81
N GLN A 28 13.98 -32.60 28.04
CA GLN A 28 12.99 -31.98 27.18
C GLN A 28 13.74 -31.14 26.15
N SER A 29 13.91 -31.74 24.97
CA SER A 29 14.19 -31.06 23.71
C SER A 29 13.59 -29.65 23.73
N GLY A 30 14.48 -28.66 23.66
CA GLY A 30 14.14 -27.25 23.66
C GLY A 30 13.12 -26.96 22.58
N SER A 31 11.85 -26.89 22.98
CA SER A 31 10.84 -26.17 22.24
C SER A 31 11.28 -24.71 22.30
N SER A 32 11.89 -24.25 21.21
CA SER A 32 12.02 -22.84 20.90
C SER A 32 10.65 -22.20 21.13
N GLN A 33 10.53 -21.49 22.24
CA GLN A 33 9.36 -20.72 22.62
C GLN A 33 9.31 -19.53 21.66
N SER A 34 8.81 -19.77 20.45
CA SER A 34 8.51 -18.73 19.48
C SER A 34 7.45 -17.85 20.12
N GLY A 35 7.81 -16.61 20.46
CA GLY A 35 6.86 -15.61 20.93
C GLY A 35 5.68 -15.51 19.94
N GLU A 36 4.51 -15.18 20.49
CA GLU A 36 3.27 -15.04 19.71
C GLU A 36 3.46 -14.07 18.55
N SER A 37 3.21 -14.53 17.32
CA SER A 37 3.37 -13.71 16.11
C SER A 37 2.31 -12.61 16.07
N LYS A 38 2.56 -11.57 15.25
CA LYS A 38 1.54 -10.53 15.03
C LYS A 38 0.24 -11.11 14.45
N TRP A 39 0.34 -12.14 13.61
CA TRP A 39 -0.79 -12.82 13.04
C TRP A 39 -1.63 -13.54 14.10
N ASP A 40 -0.99 -14.27 15.02
CA ASP A 40 -1.67 -14.94 16.14
C ASP A 40 -2.46 -13.92 17.00
N GLN A 41 -1.86 -12.76 17.26
CA GLN A 41 -2.53 -11.68 18.01
C GLN A 41 -3.77 -11.14 17.28
N ILE A 42 -3.69 -10.99 15.96
CA ILE A 42 -4.82 -10.55 15.11
C ILE A 42 -5.93 -11.59 15.15
N GLN A 43 -5.60 -12.88 15.01
CA GLN A 43 -6.56 -13.98 15.08
C GLN A 43 -7.25 -14.05 16.45
N LYS A 44 -6.48 -13.99 17.56
CA LYS A 44 -7.06 -13.99 18.91
C LYS A 44 -7.99 -12.79 19.16
N LYS A 45 -7.67 -11.62 18.60
CA LYS A 45 -8.52 -10.42 18.69
C LYS A 45 -9.72 -10.46 17.73
N GLY A 46 -9.69 -11.33 16.71
CA GLY A 46 -10.69 -11.40 15.65
C GLY A 46 -10.78 -10.12 14.81
N LYS A 47 -9.76 -9.25 14.86
CA LYS A 47 -9.75 -7.98 14.13
C LYS A 47 -8.35 -7.54 13.72
N ILE A 48 -8.26 -6.88 12.57
CA ILE A 48 -7.08 -6.18 12.07
C ILE A 48 -7.40 -4.70 11.85
N VAL A 49 -6.45 -3.82 12.17
CA VAL A 49 -6.53 -2.39 11.86
C VAL A 49 -5.76 -2.10 10.57
N VAL A 50 -6.45 -1.63 9.52
CA VAL A 50 -5.83 -1.31 8.23
C VAL A 50 -5.95 0.19 7.95
N ALA A 51 -4.82 0.86 7.72
CA ALA A 51 -4.82 2.26 7.30
C ALA A 51 -5.18 2.40 5.81
N THR A 52 -6.00 3.40 5.52
CA THR A 52 -6.28 3.89 4.15
C THR A 52 -6.64 5.37 4.21
N SER A 53 -6.76 6.09 3.09
CA SER A 53 -7.06 7.52 3.11
C SER A 53 -8.55 7.86 2.97
N GLY A 54 -9.31 7.04 2.24
CA GLY A 54 -10.70 7.38 1.88
C GLY A 54 -10.82 8.54 0.87
N THR A 55 -9.73 8.92 0.22
CA THR A 55 -9.64 10.10 -0.67
C THR A 55 -9.08 9.83 -2.06
N LEU A 56 -8.78 8.57 -2.39
CA LEU A 56 -8.22 8.11 -3.65
C LEU A 56 -9.28 7.37 -4.49
N TYR A 57 -10.11 8.09 -5.23
CA TYR A 57 -11.02 7.45 -6.18
C TYR A 57 -10.24 6.82 -7.37
N PRO A 58 -10.56 5.59 -7.82
CA PRO A 58 -11.62 4.69 -7.34
C PRO A 58 -11.12 3.59 -6.36
N THR A 59 -9.93 3.73 -5.78
CA THR A 59 -9.27 2.66 -5.00
C THR A 59 -9.61 2.68 -3.49
N SER A 60 -9.70 3.87 -2.91
CA SER A 60 -10.16 4.11 -1.54
C SER A 60 -10.87 5.44 -1.47
N TYR A 61 -12.20 5.42 -1.45
CA TYR A 61 -13.02 6.63 -1.40
C TYR A 61 -14.33 6.35 -0.68
N HIS A 62 -15.04 7.41 -0.30
CA HIS A 62 -16.40 7.28 0.19
C HIS A 62 -17.41 7.38 -0.93
N ASP A 63 -18.20 6.32 -1.12
CA ASP A 63 -19.36 6.34 -1.99
C ASP A 63 -20.57 6.84 -1.21
N THR A 64 -21.12 7.97 -1.65
CA THR A 64 -22.32 8.60 -1.06
C THR A 64 -23.56 8.45 -1.94
N SER A 65 -23.47 7.71 -3.05
CA SER A 65 -24.54 7.59 -4.06
C SER A 65 -25.85 7.00 -3.53
N ASN A 66 -25.79 6.17 -2.49
CA ASN A 66 -26.94 5.55 -1.83
C ASN A 66 -27.43 6.32 -0.59
N GLY A 67 -26.92 7.54 -0.36
CA GLY A 67 -27.25 8.39 0.79
C GLY A 67 -26.57 7.98 2.10
N LYS A 68 -25.65 7.00 2.09
CA LYS A 68 -24.79 6.64 3.21
C LYS A 68 -23.34 6.87 2.85
N ASP A 69 -22.57 7.39 3.79
CA ASP A 69 -21.13 7.56 3.65
C ASP A 69 -20.44 6.20 3.83
N GLN A 70 -20.06 5.56 2.72
CA GLN A 70 -19.48 4.22 2.76
C GLN A 70 -18.07 4.21 2.15
N LEU A 71 -17.07 3.96 3.00
CA LEU A 71 -15.71 3.66 2.56
C LEU A 71 -15.70 2.41 1.67
N THR A 72 -15.32 2.61 0.41
CA THR A 72 -15.25 1.59 -0.64
C THR A 72 -14.12 1.92 -1.62
N GLY A 73 -14.08 1.21 -2.73
CA GLY A 73 -13.04 1.30 -3.75
C GLY A 73 -12.33 -0.02 -3.97
N TYR A 74 -11.60 -0.13 -5.07
CA TYR A 74 -10.93 -1.36 -5.47
C TYR A 74 -10.13 -2.01 -4.35
N GLU A 75 -9.18 -1.27 -3.78
CA GLU A 75 -8.28 -1.77 -2.74
C GLU A 75 -9.01 -2.01 -1.42
N VAL A 76 -9.95 -1.13 -1.04
CA VAL A 76 -10.80 -1.31 0.14
C VAL A 76 -11.61 -2.61 0.05
N GLU A 77 -12.21 -2.91 -1.10
CA GLU A 77 -12.98 -4.15 -1.28
C GLU A 77 -12.07 -5.39 -1.38
N VAL A 78 -10.86 -5.26 -1.94
CA VAL A 78 -9.83 -6.31 -1.87
C VAL A 78 -9.45 -6.62 -0.42
N VAL A 79 -9.24 -5.58 0.42
CA VAL A 79 -8.95 -5.74 1.86
C VAL A 79 -10.08 -6.46 2.57
N LYS A 80 -11.32 -5.99 2.40
CA LYS A 80 -12.51 -6.58 3.04
C LYS A 80 -12.65 -8.07 2.69
N GLU A 81 -12.51 -8.43 1.42
CA GLU A 81 -12.65 -9.81 0.98
C GLU A 81 -11.47 -10.69 1.44
N ALA A 82 -10.22 -10.19 1.39
CA ALA A 82 -9.06 -10.92 1.86
C ALA A 82 -9.20 -11.31 3.35
N PHE A 83 -9.58 -10.37 4.22
CA PHE A 83 -9.72 -10.63 5.65
C PHE A 83 -11.01 -11.38 6.01
N LYS A 84 -12.07 -11.26 5.20
CA LYS A 84 -13.24 -12.14 5.31
C LYS A 84 -12.85 -13.61 5.12
N ARG A 85 -11.97 -13.93 4.16
CA ARG A 85 -11.46 -15.30 3.95
C ARG A 85 -10.56 -15.79 5.08
N LEU A 86 -9.99 -14.87 5.84
CA LEU A 86 -9.18 -15.15 7.02
C LEU A 86 -10.00 -15.19 8.32
N ASP A 87 -11.33 -15.02 8.25
CA ASP A 87 -12.23 -14.91 9.41
C ASP A 87 -11.82 -13.81 10.42
N VAL A 88 -11.35 -12.68 9.89
CA VAL A 88 -10.91 -11.51 10.68
C VAL A 88 -11.69 -10.28 10.25
N LYS A 89 -12.18 -9.49 11.21
CA LYS A 89 -12.85 -8.21 10.93
C LYS A 89 -11.83 -7.14 10.59
N VAL A 90 -12.10 -6.35 9.55
CA VAL A 90 -11.28 -5.19 9.21
C VAL A 90 -11.84 -3.96 9.91
N GLU A 91 -10.98 -3.28 10.67
CA GLU A 91 -11.20 -1.94 11.19
C GLU A 91 -10.36 -0.98 10.32
N PHE A 92 -11.02 -0.23 9.43
CA PHE A 92 -10.31 0.78 8.66
C PHE A 92 -10.02 1.99 9.54
N LYS A 93 -8.77 2.46 9.48
CA LYS A 93 -8.34 3.70 10.12
C LYS A 93 -7.95 4.70 9.06
N GLU A 94 -8.83 5.67 8.81
CA GLU A 94 -8.57 6.71 7.84
C GLU A 94 -7.49 7.69 8.33
N MET A 95 -6.45 7.88 7.52
CA MET A 95 -5.37 8.82 7.80
C MET A 95 -4.66 9.27 6.53
N GLY A 96 -3.93 10.38 6.60
CA GLY A 96 -3.10 10.86 5.50
C GLY A 96 -1.92 9.92 5.19
N TYR A 97 -1.54 9.86 3.92
CA TYR A 97 -0.47 9.00 3.40
C TYR A 97 0.85 9.14 4.19
N ASP A 98 1.27 10.37 4.46
CA ASP A 98 2.54 10.69 5.15
C ASP A 98 2.64 10.07 6.54
N GLY A 99 1.50 9.84 7.21
CA GLY A 99 1.42 9.23 8.53
C GLY A 99 1.36 7.70 8.54
N MET A 100 1.02 7.07 7.42
CA MET A 100 0.70 5.63 7.38
C MET A 100 1.91 4.76 7.72
N LEU A 101 3.07 5.04 7.13
CA LEU A 101 4.29 4.26 7.37
C LEU A 101 4.77 4.37 8.82
N SER A 102 4.64 5.57 9.41
CA SER A 102 4.92 5.80 10.83
C SER A 102 3.92 5.06 11.73
N ALA A 103 2.64 5.03 11.36
CA ALA A 103 1.60 4.30 12.08
C ALA A 103 1.79 2.77 12.04
N ILE A 104 2.33 2.23 10.94
CA ILE A 104 2.75 0.83 10.85
C ILE A 104 3.91 0.57 11.83
N ASN A 105 4.94 1.42 11.82
CA ASN A 105 6.11 1.26 12.67
C ASN A 105 5.80 1.35 14.16
N SER A 106 4.90 2.26 14.55
CA SER A 106 4.45 2.40 15.95
C SER A 106 3.49 1.30 16.39
N GLY A 107 2.97 0.49 15.45
CA GLY A 107 1.94 -0.51 15.71
C GLY A 107 0.55 0.06 15.94
N GLN A 108 0.34 1.34 15.61
CA GLN A 108 -0.98 1.99 15.63
C GLN A 108 -1.94 1.35 14.61
N VAL A 109 -1.41 0.85 13.50
CA VAL A 109 -2.12 0.02 12.53
C VAL A 109 -1.30 -1.24 12.23
N ASP A 110 -1.97 -2.30 11.79
CA ASP A 110 -1.33 -3.59 11.52
C ASP A 110 -0.82 -3.68 10.08
N ALA A 111 -1.52 -3.01 9.16
CA ALA A 111 -1.16 -2.87 7.75
C ALA A 111 -1.71 -1.55 7.18
N ALA A 112 -1.30 -1.19 5.96
CA ALA A 112 -1.88 -0.14 5.15
C ALA A 112 -2.16 -0.63 3.72
N ALA A 113 -3.21 -0.11 3.12
CA ALA A 113 -3.59 -0.34 1.73
C ALA A 113 -4.15 0.98 1.19
N ASN A 114 -3.33 1.72 0.44
CA ASN A 114 -3.64 3.07 -0.02
C ASN A 114 -2.84 3.43 -1.30
N ASP A 115 -2.95 2.59 -2.31
CA ASP A 115 -2.25 2.69 -3.59
C ASP A 115 -0.72 2.78 -3.45
N ILE A 116 -0.17 2.06 -2.47
CA ILE A 116 1.25 2.18 -2.12
C ILE A 116 2.08 1.32 -3.08
N ASP A 117 2.88 2.00 -3.90
CA ASP A 117 3.84 1.33 -4.79
C ASP A 117 4.83 0.45 -4.03
N ILE A 118 5.05 -0.74 -4.57
CA ILE A 118 6.07 -1.68 -4.18
C ILE A 118 7.39 -1.23 -4.80
N THR A 119 8.23 -0.55 -4.02
CA THR A 119 9.58 -0.13 -4.43
C THR A 119 10.65 -0.81 -3.59
N ASP A 120 11.87 -0.91 -4.11
CA ASP A 120 12.97 -1.56 -3.39
C ASP A 120 13.33 -0.80 -2.11
N ASP A 121 13.40 0.54 -2.15
CA ASP A 121 13.57 1.40 -0.97
C ASP A 121 12.54 1.14 0.15
N ARG A 122 11.30 0.85 -0.23
CA ARG A 122 10.24 0.54 0.73
C ARG A 122 10.32 -0.90 1.21
N LYS A 123 10.68 -1.84 0.33
CA LYS A 123 10.93 -3.25 0.73
C LYS A 123 12.06 -3.36 1.74
N ASP A 124 13.05 -2.48 1.73
CA ASP A 124 14.10 -2.50 2.76
C ASP A 124 13.56 -2.21 4.16
N LYS A 125 12.49 -1.42 4.26
CA LYS A 125 11.92 -0.93 5.53
C LYS A 125 10.64 -1.66 5.95
N PHE A 126 9.90 -2.23 5.01
CA PHE A 126 8.58 -2.82 5.21
C PHE A 126 8.42 -4.16 4.50
N ALA A 127 7.43 -4.93 4.92
CA ALA A 127 6.97 -6.11 4.20
C ALA A 127 5.79 -5.74 3.31
N PHE A 128 5.76 -6.32 2.10
CA PHE A 128 4.68 -6.12 1.14
C PHE A 128 3.98 -7.44 0.83
N SER A 129 2.66 -7.42 0.64
CA SER A 129 1.99 -8.56 0.01
C SER A 129 2.45 -8.75 -1.44
N THR A 130 2.08 -9.88 -2.05
CA THR A 130 2.03 -9.95 -3.51
C THR A 130 1.14 -8.83 -4.04
N PRO A 131 1.51 -8.19 -5.17
CA PRO A 131 0.74 -7.09 -5.73
C PRO A 131 -0.67 -7.51 -6.13
N TYR A 132 -1.62 -6.60 -5.97
CA TYR A 132 -3.01 -6.76 -6.44
C TYR A 132 -3.40 -5.69 -7.47
N LYS A 133 -2.54 -4.71 -7.75
CA LYS A 133 -2.71 -3.82 -8.89
C LYS A 133 -1.38 -3.67 -9.61
N TYR A 134 -1.43 -3.65 -10.93
CA TYR A 134 -0.31 -3.39 -11.82
C TYR A 134 -0.72 -2.26 -12.75
N SER A 135 0.12 -1.25 -12.91
CA SER A 135 -0.16 -0.14 -13.83
C SER A 135 1.14 0.42 -14.38
N TYR A 136 1.01 1.52 -15.11
CA TYR A 136 2.10 2.34 -15.64
C TYR A 136 1.58 3.76 -15.87
N GLY A 137 2.50 4.71 -15.99
CA GLY A 137 2.18 6.07 -16.39
C GLY A 137 1.90 6.17 -17.89
N THR A 138 0.91 6.99 -18.24
CA THR A 138 0.60 7.41 -19.61
C THR A 138 0.42 8.92 -19.69
N ALA A 139 0.05 9.40 -20.88
CA ALA A 139 -0.19 10.81 -21.14
C ALA A 139 -1.53 11.01 -21.85
N ILE A 140 -2.39 11.90 -21.32
CA ILE A 140 -3.51 12.45 -22.08
C ILE A 140 -2.99 13.59 -22.94
N VAL A 141 -3.31 13.55 -24.23
CA VAL A 141 -3.01 14.55 -25.26
C VAL A 141 -4.27 14.87 -26.06
N ARG A 142 -4.21 15.86 -26.95
CA ARG A 142 -5.30 16.11 -27.90
C ARG A 142 -5.46 14.95 -28.88
N LYS A 143 -6.70 14.64 -29.29
CA LYS A 143 -6.99 13.47 -30.13
C LYS A 143 -6.60 13.67 -31.60
N ASP A 144 -6.72 14.89 -32.09
CA ASP A 144 -6.50 15.27 -33.49
C ASP A 144 -5.03 15.34 -33.88
N ASP A 145 -4.16 15.86 -33.01
CA ASP A 145 -2.74 16.09 -33.32
C ASP A 145 -1.76 15.42 -32.34
N LEU A 146 -2.27 14.66 -31.35
CA LEU A 146 -1.47 14.11 -30.24
C LEU A 146 -0.64 15.17 -29.52
N SER A 147 -1.09 16.42 -29.57
CA SER A 147 -0.36 17.60 -29.10
C SER A 147 1.03 17.76 -29.72
N GLY A 148 1.28 17.15 -30.89
CA GLY A 148 2.59 17.11 -31.55
C GLY A 148 3.66 16.40 -30.72
N ILE A 149 3.27 15.38 -29.95
CA ILE A 149 4.14 14.53 -29.15
C ILE A 149 4.19 13.14 -29.81
N LYS A 150 5.37 12.51 -29.82
CA LYS A 150 5.54 11.11 -30.26
C LYS A 150 6.23 10.26 -29.20
N THR A 151 7.20 10.86 -28.52
CA THR A 151 8.02 10.25 -27.47
C THR A 151 8.09 11.14 -26.24
N LEU A 152 8.56 10.62 -25.10
CA LEU A 152 8.76 11.44 -23.90
C LEU A 152 9.71 12.63 -24.15
N LYS A 153 10.66 12.51 -25.08
CA LYS A 153 11.57 13.61 -25.46
C LYS A 153 10.85 14.82 -26.07
N ASP A 154 9.69 14.59 -26.69
CA ASP A 154 8.88 15.66 -27.28
C ASP A 154 8.08 16.45 -26.23
N LEU A 155 8.14 16.06 -24.95
CA LEU A 155 7.63 16.86 -23.83
C LEU A 155 8.40 18.17 -23.66
N LYS A 156 9.63 18.27 -24.18
CA LYS A 156 10.46 19.46 -24.07
C LYS A 156 9.72 20.71 -24.58
N GLY A 157 9.49 21.65 -23.68
CA GLY A 157 8.79 22.91 -23.96
C GLY A 157 7.26 22.82 -24.05
N LYS A 158 6.66 21.62 -23.98
CA LYS A 158 5.20 21.43 -23.91
C LYS A 158 4.66 21.89 -22.57
N LYS A 159 3.41 22.36 -22.56
CA LYS A 159 2.69 22.76 -21.35
C LYS A 159 2.09 21.52 -20.67
N ALA A 160 2.73 21.04 -19.61
CA ALA A 160 2.25 19.91 -18.82
C ALA A 160 1.34 20.40 -17.69
N ALA A 161 0.15 19.82 -17.58
CA ALA A 161 -0.81 20.12 -16.53
C ALA A 161 -1.04 18.89 -15.63
N GLY A 162 -1.43 19.12 -14.39
CA GLY A 162 -1.68 18.07 -13.40
C GLY A 162 -1.24 18.48 -12.01
N ALA A 163 -1.32 17.54 -11.06
CA ALA A 163 -0.92 17.79 -9.68
C ALA A 163 0.61 17.95 -9.55
N ALA A 164 1.04 19.11 -9.03
CA ALA A 164 2.44 19.57 -9.04
C ALA A 164 3.43 18.66 -8.31
N THR A 165 2.99 18.05 -7.20
CA THR A 165 3.82 17.25 -6.27
C THR A 165 3.78 15.75 -6.57
N THR A 166 3.34 15.36 -7.76
CA THR A 166 3.30 13.95 -8.18
C THR A 166 4.56 13.53 -8.92
N ILE A 167 4.88 12.24 -8.85
CA ILE A 167 5.92 11.59 -9.65
C ILE A 167 5.72 11.81 -11.16
N TYR A 168 4.47 11.93 -11.61
CA TYR A 168 4.13 12.20 -13.01
C TYR A 168 4.58 13.60 -13.46
N MET A 169 4.47 14.59 -12.57
CA MET A 169 4.99 15.93 -12.86
C MET A 169 6.52 15.97 -12.79
N ASP A 170 7.15 15.15 -11.92
CA ASP A 170 8.61 14.95 -11.94
C ASP A 170 9.08 14.37 -13.29
N VAL A 171 8.37 13.39 -13.86
CA VAL A 171 8.64 12.89 -15.22
C VAL A 171 8.50 14.01 -16.25
N ALA A 172 7.43 14.79 -16.21
CA ALA A 172 7.24 15.92 -17.13
C ALA A 172 8.41 16.92 -17.06
N ARG A 173 8.83 17.30 -15.84
CA ARG A 173 9.98 18.17 -15.59
C ARG A 173 11.29 17.56 -16.09
N LYS A 174 11.53 16.26 -15.84
CA LYS A 174 12.72 15.52 -16.29
C LYS A 174 12.91 15.60 -17.82
N TYR A 175 11.82 15.51 -18.58
CA TYR A 175 11.86 15.65 -20.05
C TYR A 175 11.70 17.10 -20.55
N GLY A 176 11.74 18.09 -19.65
CA GLY A 176 11.80 19.52 -19.98
C GLY A 176 10.45 20.15 -20.34
N ALA A 177 9.34 19.57 -19.91
CA ALA A 177 8.03 20.22 -20.02
C ALA A 177 7.96 21.47 -19.13
N LYS A 178 7.12 22.43 -19.56
CA LYS A 178 6.74 23.60 -18.76
C LYS A 178 5.52 23.21 -17.93
N GLU A 179 5.71 23.07 -16.63
CA GLU A 179 4.62 22.88 -15.69
C GLU A 179 3.67 24.09 -15.72
N VAL A 180 2.37 23.82 -15.86
CA VAL A 180 1.31 24.81 -15.77
C VAL A 180 0.72 24.74 -14.36
N ILE A 181 0.91 25.81 -13.60
CA ILE A 181 0.40 25.93 -12.24
C ILE A 181 -1.08 26.35 -12.27
N TYR A 182 -1.88 25.69 -11.46
CA TYR A 182 -3.28 26.00 -11.23
C TYR A 182 -3.48 26.32 -9.75
N ASP A 183 -4.34 27.31 -9.43
CA ASP A 183 -4.71 27.62 -8.04
C ASP A 183 -5.59 26.51 -7.45
N ASN A 184 -6.75 26.27 -8.08
CA ASN A 184 -7.66 25.19 -7.71
C ASN A 184 -8.43 24.74 -8.96
N ALA A 185 -7.99 23.66 -9.59
CA ALA A 185 -8.59 23.13 -10.81
C ALA A 185 -9.15 21.73 -10.60
N THR A 186 -10.33 21.49 -11.17
CA THR A 186 -10.94 20.16 -11.22
C THR A 186 -10.31 19.32 -12.32
N ASN A 187 -10.47 17.99 -12.25
CA ASN A 187 -10.05 17.08 -13.32
C ASN A 187 -10.63 17.49 -14.68
N GLU A 188 -11.91 17.89 -14.72
CA GLU A 188 -12.56 18.38 -15.93
C GLU A 188 -11.86 19.62 -16.51
N GLN A 189 -11.41 20.55 -15.66
CA GLN A 189 -10.73 21.76 -16.12
C GLN A 189 -9.39 21.43 -16.79
N TYR A 190 -8.58 20.55 -16.20
CA TYR A 190 -7.33 20.09 -16.82
C TYR A 190 -7.58 19.47 -18.20
N LEU A 191 -8.57 18.59 -18.31
CA LEU A 191 -8.91 17.88 -19.55
C LEU A 191 -9.42 18.84 -20.63
N LYS A 192 -10.27 19.81 -20.27
CA LYS A 192 -10.74 20.86 -21.19
C LYS A 192 -9.58 21.73 -21.69
N ASP A 193 -8.60 22.02 -20.84
CA ASP A 193 -7.45 22.83 -21.24
C ASP A 193 -6.56 22.12 -22.24
N VAL A 194 -6.38 20.80 -22.11
CA VAL A 194 -5.74 20.00 -23.16
C VAL A 194 -6.56 20.04 -24.44
N ALA A 195 -7.87 19.74 -24.36
CA ALA A 195 -8.77 19.72 -25.52
C ALA A 195 -8.77 21.04 -26.31
N ASN A 196 -8.66 22.16 -25.60
CA ASN A 196 -8.67 23.51 -26.17
C ASN A 196 -7.26 24.03 -26.55
N GLY A 197 -6.20 23.25 -26.34
CA GLY A 197 -4.82 23.67 -26.61
C GLY A 197 -4.24 24.71 -25.63
N ARG A 198 -4.95 25.01 -24.52
CA ARG A 198 -4.44 25.85 -23.44
C ARG A 198 -3.27 25.17 -22.72
N THR A 199 -3.34 23.86 -22.58
CA THR A 199 -2.22 22.98 -22.18
C THR A 199 -2.03 21.89 -23.23
N ASP A 200 -0.91 21.18 -23.18
CA ASP A 200 -0.56 20.20 -24.21
C ASP A 200 -0.72 18.77 -23.73
N VAL A 201 -0.44 18.49 -22.46
CA VAL A 201 -0.36 17.11 -21.97
C VAL A 201 -0.66 17.01 -20.48
N ILE A 202 -1.26 15.90 -20.07
CA ILE A 202 -1.40 15.50 -18.66
C ILE A 202 -0.74 14.13 -18.49
N LEU A 203 0.27 14.04 -17.64
CA LEU A 203 0.90 12.77 -17.25
C LEU A 203 0.20 12.22 -16.01
N ASN A 204 -0.22 10.96 -16.02
CA ASN A 204 -0.87 10.28 -14.88
C ASN A 204 -0.92 8.75 -15.09
N ASP A 205 -1.40 8.02 -14.09
CA ASP A 205 -1.70 6.58 -14.13
C ASP A 205 -2.63 6.20 -15.30
N TYR A 206 -2.31 5.11 -15.99
CA TYR A 206 -3.08 4.59 -17.13
C TYR A 206 -4.58 4.43 -16.82
N TYR A 207 -4.94 3.74 -15.73
CA TYR A 207 -6.34 3.47 -15.43
C TYR A 207 -7.10 4.72 -14.98
N LEU A 208 -6.44 5.63 -14.26
CA LEU A 208 -7.07 6.92 -13.96
C LEU A 208 -7.36 7.72 -15.23
N GLN A 209 -6.47 7.66 -16.23
CA GLN A 209 -6.71 8.28 -17.51
C GLN A 209 -7.85 7.59 -18.29
N THR A 210 -7.97 6.25 -18.26
CA THR A 210 -9.10 5.58 -18.95
C THR A 210 -10.45 5.97 -18.35
N LEU A 211 -10.52 6.15 -17.02
CA LEU A 211 -11.70 6.67 -16.34
C LEU A 211 -12.01 8.12 -16.76
N ALA A 212 -10.98 8.96 -16.88
CA ALA A 212 -11.15 10.32 -17.38
C ALA A 212 -11.73 10.35 -18.80
N LEU A 213 -11.24 9.49 -19.70
CA LEU A 213 -11.78 9.38 -21.06
C LEU A 213 -13.24 8.89 -21.06
N ALA A 214 -13.57 7.91 -20.22
CA ALA A 214 -14.92 7.38 -20.09
C ALA A 214 -15.91 8.43 -19.55
N ALA A 215 -15.46 9.29 -18.62
CA ALA A 215 -16.27 10.36 -18.05
C ALA A 215 -16.51 11.51 -19.05
N PHE A 216 -15.56 11.78 -19.96
CA PHE A 216 -15.62 12.91 -20.89
C PHE A 216 -15.44 12.50 -22.36
N PRO A 217 -16.30 11.62 -22.91
CA PRO A 217 -16.09 11.01 -24.23
C PRO A 217 -16.16 12.00 -25.40
N LYS A 218 -16.72 13.20 -25.18
CA LYS A 218 -16.89 14.25 -26.18
C LYS A 218 -15.71 15.23 -26.25
N LEU A 219 -14.80 15.23 -25.27
CA LEU A 219 -13.63 16.11 -25.32
C LEU A 219 -12.64 15.66 -26.40
N ASN A 220 -11.94 16.62 -27.01
CA ASN A 220 -10.86 16.38 -27.97
C ASN A 220 -9.59 15.90 -27.25
N ILE A 221 -9.66 14.76 -26.58
CA ILE A 221 -8.56 14.16 -25.83
C ILE A 221 -8.47 12.66 -26.08
N THR A 222 -7.27 12.12 -25.94
CA THR A 222 -7.01 10.68 -25.96
C THR A 222 -5.82 10.36 -25.05
N ILE A 223 -5.71 9.11 -24.61
CA ILE A 223 -4.42 8.60 -24.10
C ILE A 223 -3.50 8.43 -25.30
N HIS A 224 -2.27 8.92 -25.19
CA HIS A 224 -1.26 8.75 -26.22
C HIS A 224 -0.94 7.26 -26.40
N PRO A 225 -1.00 6.72 -27.64
CA PRO A 225 -0.87 5.28 -27.87
C PRO A 225 0.50 4.71 -27.47
N ASP A 226 1.56 5.51 -27.64
CA ASP A 226 2.94 5.03 -27.47
C ASP A 226 3.62 5.46 -26.16
N LEU A 227 3.06 6.41 -25.41
CA LEU A 227 3.70 6.87 -24.17
C LEU A 227 3.28 5.99 -23.00
N LYS A 228 4.12 5.01 -22.69
CA LYS A 228 4.00 4.13 -21.52
C LYS A 228 5.30 4.21 -20.75
N TYR A 229 5.25 4.60 -19.49
CA TYR A 229 6.45 4.78 -18.68
C TYR A 229 6.24 4.35 -17.23
N MET A 230 7.33 4.09 -16.52
CA MET A 230 7.32 3.87 -15.07
C MET A 230 6.31 2.78 -14.65
N PRO A 231 6.61 1.50 -14.95
CA PRO A 231 5.77 0.40 -14.49
C PRO A 231 5.72 0.40 -12.96
N ASN A 232 4.53 0.15 -12.41
CA ASN A 232 4.33 0.17 -10.97
C ASN A 232 3.36 -0.92 -10.52
N GLU A 233 3.53 -1.35 -9.27
CA GLU A 233 2.77 -2.43 -8.66
C GLU A 233 2.37 -1.99 -7.25
N GLN A 234 1.13 -2.25 -6.84
CA GLN A 234 0.63 -1.89 -5.50
C GLN A 234 0.24 -3.12 -4.70
N GLY A 235 0.54 -3.07 -3.40
CA GLY A 235 0.33 -4.15 -2.45
C GLY A 235 0.11 -3.66 -1.03
N PHE A 236 -0.33 -4.55 -0.14
CA PHE A 236 -0.45 -4.24 1.29
C PHE A 236 0.93 -3.93 1.84
N VAL A 237 1.02 -2.93 2.70
CA VAL A 237 2.24 -2.62 3.45
C VAL A 237 2.04 -2.99 4.90
N MET A 238 3.01 -3.68 5.48
CA MET A 238 3.01 -4.04 6.88
C MET A 238 4.42 -3.98 7.46
N LYS A 239 4.54 -4.10 8.77
CA LYS A 239 5.83 -4.09 9.45
C LYS A 239 6.72 -5.21 8.90
N LYS A 240 8.02 -4.92 8.72
CA LYS A 240 8.98 -5.80 8.03
C LYS A 240 9.06 -7.21 8.60
N ASP A 241 8.87 -7.35 9.90
CA ASP A 241 8.94 -8.59 10.68
C ASP A 241 7.60 -9.36 10.74
N ASN A 242 6.50 -8.83 10.19
CA ASN A 242 5.18 -9.48 10.18
C ASN A 242 5.08 -10.58 9.09
N THR A 243 6.01 -11.54 9.08
CA THR A 243 6.14 -12.57 8.03
C THR A 243 4.92 -13.50 7.93
N GLU A 244 4.32 -13.90 9.06
CA GLU A 244 3.14 -14.77 9.04
C GLU A 244 1.89 -14.05 8.50
N LEU A 245 1.69 -12.78 8.85
CA LEU A 245 0.61 -11.96 8.27
C LEU A 245 0.80 -11.81 6.75
N GLN A 246 2.03 -11.53 6.32
CA GLN A 246 2.37 -11.43 4.90
C GLN A 246 2.06 -12.73 4.16
N LYS A 247 2.41 -13.88 4.74
CA LYS A 247 2.18 -15.21 4.16
C LYS A 247 0.69 -15.52 4.02
N GLU A 248 -0.11 -15.26 5.06
CA GLU A 248 -1.56 -15.47 5.00
C GLU A 248 -2.25 -14.53 4.01
N LEU A 249 -1.85 -13.25 3.96
CA LEU A 249 -2.32 -12.32 2.93
C LEU A 249 -1.99 -12.81 1.52
N ASN A 250 -0.75 -13.24 1.28
CA ASN A 250 -0.33 -13.76 -0.02
C ASN A 250 -1.14 -15.00 -0.42
N ARG A 251 -1.46 -15.88 0.54
CA ARG A 251 -2.29 -17.06 0.29
C ARG A 251 -3.69 -16.66 -0.18
N VAL A 252 -4.39 -15.80 0.56
CA VAL A 252 -5.77 -15.41 0.19
C VAL A 252 -5.82 -14.55 -1.06
N LEU A 253 -4.82 -13.68 -1.30
CA LEU A 253 -4.71 -12.92 -2.55
C LEU A 253 -4.54 -13.86 -3.75
N LYS A 254 -3.73 -14.91 -3.61
CA LYS A 254 -3.59 -15.95 -4.64
C LYS A 254 -4.91 -16.68 -4.89
N GLU A 255 -5.67 -17.01 -3.84
CA GLU A 255 -6.99 -17.65 -3.97
C GLU A 255 -7.99 -16.73 -4.69
N MET A 256 -8.06 -15.44 -4.30
CA MET A 256 -8.93 -14.45 -4.95
C MET A 256 -8.58 -14.22 -6.43
N LYS A 257 -7.29 -14.28 -6.79
CA LYS A 257 -6.87 -14.24 -8.20
C LYS A 257 -7.28 -15.52 -8.93
N LYS A 258 -7.13 -16.68 -8.30
CA LYS A 258 -7.44 -18.00 -8.89
C LYS A 258 -8.94 -18.18 -9.15
N ASP A 259 -9.79 -17.77 -8.23
CA ASP A 259 -11.24 -17.94 -8.36
C ASP A 259 -11.96 -16.78 -9.09
N GLY A 260 -11.21 -15.76 -9.53
CA GLY A 260 -11.75 -14.63 -10.29
C GLY A 260 -12.41 -13.55 -9.43
N THR A 261 -12.44 -13.69 -8.11
CA THR A 261 -12.96 -12.67 -7.19
C THR A 261 -12.24 -11.33 -7.36
N MET A 262 -10.90 -11.35 -7.45
CA MET A 262 -10.13 -10.11 -7.60
C MET A 262 -10.43 -9.40 -8.92
N LYS A 263 -10.57 -10.17 -10.00
CA LYS A 263 -10.98 -9.66 -11.31
C LYS A 263 -12.36 -9.00 -11.22
N LYS A 264 -13.34 -9.65 -10.60
CA LYS A 264 -14.70 -9.09 -10.43
C LYS A 264 -14.70 -7.79 -9.64
N ILE A 265 -13.88 -7.69 -8.59
CA ILE A 265 -13.70 -6.44 -7.83
C ILE A 265 -13.08 -5.37 -8.74
N SER A 266 -12.02 -5.70 -9.48
CA SER A 266 -11.37 -4.78 -10.41
C SER A 266 -12.33 -4.21 -11.45
N GLU A 267 -13.07 -5.07 -12.14
CA GLU A 267 -13.98 -4.69 -13.22
C GLU A 267 -15.08 -3.72 -12.74
N LYS A 268 -15.50 -3.83 -11.47
CA LYS A 268 -16.46 -2.92 -10.85
C LYS A 268 -15.95 -1.48 -10.75
N PHE A 269 -14.66 -1.29 -10.46
CA PHE A 269 -14.09 0.03 -10.16
C PHE A 269 -13.30 0.64 -11.31
N PHE A 270 -12.80 -0.17 -12.24
CA PHE A 270 -11.97 0.27 -13.36
C PHE A 270 -12.64 0.08 -14.72
N ASN A 271 -13.94 0.34 -14.80
CA ASN A 271 -14.71 0.28 -16.06
C ASN A 271 -14.47 -1.01 -16.86
N HIS A 272 -14.68 -2.16 -16.21
CA HIS A 272 -14.47 -3.50 -16.77
C HIS A 272 -13.01 -3.90 -17.06
N ALA A 273 -12.02 -3.12 -16.62
CA ALA A 273 -10.63 -3.54 -16.67
C ALA A 273 -10.25 -4.47 -15.51
N ASP A 274 -9.38 -5.44 -15.79
CA ASP A 274 -8.72 -6.30 -14.79
C ASP A 274 -7.31 -5.76 -14.50
N VAL A 275 -7.19 -4.94 -13.46
CA VAL A 275 -5.93 -4.32 -13.02
C VAL A 275 -5.08 -5.25 -12.16
N SER A 276 -5.61 -6.43 -11.81
CA SER A 276 -4.96 -7.39 -10.92
C SER A 276 -3.90 -8.26 -11.60
N LYS A 277 -3.71 -8.06 -12.91
CA LYS A 277 -2.76 -8.76 -13.76
C LYS A 277 -1.80 -7.76 -14.38
N LYS A 278 -0.54 -8.17 -14.45
CA LYS A 278 0.47 -7.43 -15.20
C LYS A 278 0.03 -7.34 -16.66
N ILE A 279 0.07 -6.13 -17.21
CA ILE A 279 -0.18 -5.89 -18.63
C ILE A 279 1.13 -6.22 -19.37
N ASP A 280 1.04 -7.08 -20.39
CA ASP A 280 2.15 -7.36 -21.31
C ASP A 280 2.25 -6.21 -22.32
N VAL A 281 2.90 -5.12 -21.89
CA VAL A 281 3.18 -3.94 -22.70
C VAL A 281 4.63 -3.53 -22.49
N ASP A 282 5.25 -3.02 -23.55
CA ASP A 282 6.55 -2.39 -23.48
C ASP A 282 6.40 -1.02 -22.78
N VAL A 283 7.05 -0.86 -21.64
CA VAL A 283 6.96 0.34 -20.78
C VAL A 283 8.38 0.86 -20.57
N GLU A 284 8.60 2.13 -20.90
CA GLU A 284 9.90 2.79 -20.69
C GLU A 284 10.15 2.96 -19.18
N ASP A 285 11.26 2.41 -18.67
CA ASP A 285 11.69 2.71 -17.31
C ASP A 285 12.19 4.15 -17.22
N VAL A 286 11.60 4.92 -16.30
CA VAL A 286 11.98 6.31 -16.06
C VAL A 286 12.44 6.46 -14.62
N ASP A 287 13.75 6.57 -14.43
CA ASP A 287 14.33 6.83 -13.12
C ASP A 287 14.08 8.29 -12.69
N ILE A 288 13.30 8.48 -11.64
CA ILE A 288 13.00 9.80 -11.05
C ILE A 288 13.62 9.96 -9.66
N SER A 289 14.55 9.09 -9.29
CA SER A 289 15.34 9.25 -8.07
C SER A 289 16.10 10.58 -8.09
N LYS A 290 16.15 11.24 -6.93
CA LYS A 290 16.81 12.54 -6.72
C LYS A 290 18.17 12.36 -6.08
#